data_AF-A0A3B0V4R9-F1
#
_entry.id   AF-A0A3B0V4R9-F1
#
_cell.length_a   1.000
_cell.length_b   1.000
_cell.length_c   1.000
_cell.angle_alpha   90.00
_cell.angle_beta   90.00
_cell.angle_gamma   90.00
#
_symmetry.space_group_name_H-M   'P 1'
#
loop_
_entity.id
_entity.type
_entity.pdbx_description
1 polymer ?
#
loop_
_entity_poly.entity_id
_entity_poly.type
_entity_poly.pdbx_seq_one_letter_code
_entity_poly.pdbx_strand_id
1 'polypeptide(L)'
;STILIWVFYFAMAYVVVFALPTTSHLGLLAGLSILIMGGLGMSAPVQGGFGTYHILVGSVLGLYGVVEKDGYFFATLIHSSQTLAILIFGGVSFIISLRLKKKNINV
;
A
#
# COMPACT_ATOMS: atom_id res chain seq x y z
N SER A 1 15.21 -7.63 9.57
CA SER A 1 13.86 -7.08 9.36
C SER A 1 13.72 -6.19 8.12
N THR A 2 14.74 -5.43 7.72
CA THR A 2 14.63 -4.44 6.61
C THR A 2 14.36 -5.05 5.23
N ILE A 3 15.12 -6.05 4.78
CA ILE A 3 14.94 -6.63 3.43
C ILE A 3 13.56 -7.29 3.28
N LEU A 4 13.13 -8.04 4.30
CA LEU A 4 11.88 -8.79 4.28
C LEU A 4 10.66 -7.87 4.13
N ILE A 5 10.62 -6.73 4.84
CA ILE A 5 9.50 -5.79 4.70
C ILE A 5 9.43 -5.17 3.31
N TRP A 6 10.57 -4.86 2.69
CA TRP A 6 10.60 -4.30 1.34
C TRP A 6 10.18 -5.31 0.29
N VAL A 7 10.54 -6.58 0.45
CA VAL A 7 10.05 -7.67 -0.40
C VAL A 7 8.54 -7.80 -0.30
N PHE A 8 7.96 -7.73 0.91
CA PHE A 8 6.51 -7.78 1.07
C PHE A 8 5.81 -6.53 0.53
N TYR A 9 6.37 -5.34 0.68
CA TYR A 9 5.82 -4.13 0.06
C TYR A 9 5.87 -4.20 -1.46
N PHE A 10 6.97 -4.68 -2.04
CA PHE A 10 7.05 -4.94 -3.46
C PHE A 10 6.01 -5.98 -3.90
N ALA A 11 5.92 -7.11 -3.20
CA ALA A 11 4.98 -8.17 -3.52
C ALA A 11 3.53 -7.69 -3.46
N MET A 12 3.17 -6.91 -2.44
CA MET A 12 1.85 -6.28 -2.32
C MET A 12 1.55 -5.39 -3.53
N ALA A 13 2.47 -4.47 -3.87
CA ALA A 13 2.30 -3.58 -5.01
C ALA A 13 2.20 -4.35 -6.33
N TYR A 14 3.02 -5.38 -6.51
CA TYR A 14 3.10 -6.15 -7.75
C TYR A 14 1.94 -7.14 -7.92
N VAL A 15 1.43 -7.75 -6.86
CA VAL A 15 0.26 -8.65 -6.96
C VAL A 15 -0.97 -7.90 -7.46
N VAL A 16 -1.17 -6.65 -7.05
CA VAL A 16 -2.32 -5.84 -7.48
C VAL A 16 -2.26 -5.47 -8.97
N VAL A 17 -1.07 -5.48 -9.58
CA VAL A 17 -0.90 -5.30 -11.05
C VAL A 17 -1.76 -6.29 -11.83
N PHE A 18 -1.91 -7.51 -11.32
CA PHE A 18 -2.73 -8.55 -11.94
C PHE A 18 -4.23 -8.42 -11.67
N ALA A 19 -4.66 -7.51 -10.81
CA ALA A 19 -6.08 -7.32 -10.48
C ALA A 19 -6.84 -6.54 -11.55
N LEU A 20 -6.15 -5.75 -12.39
CA LEU A 20 -6.76 -4.96 -13.46
C LEU A 20 -6.24 -5.39 -14.84
N PRO A 21 -7.12 -5.54 -15.85
CA PRO A 21 -6.69 -5.84 -17.22
C PRO A 21 -5.67 -4.82 -17.76
N THR A 22 -5.87 -3.54 -17.43
CA THR A 22 -5.06 -2.41 -17.89
C THR A 22 -3.65 -2.37 -17.30
N THR A 23 -3.40 -3.05 -16.18
CA THR A 23 -2.08 -3.18 -15.59
C THR A 23 -1.50 -4.59 -15.69
N SER A 24 -2.32 -5.60 -15.96
CA SER A 24 -1.93 -7.03 -15.91
C SER A 24 -0.74 -7.45 -16.78
N HIS A 25 -0.44 -6.69 -17.83
CA HIS A 25 0.69 -6.93 -18.73
C HIS A 25 2.01 -6.32 -18.23
N LEU A 26 1.99 -5.57 -17.12
CA LEU A 26 3.16 -4.86 -16.61
C LEU A 26 4.13 -5.79 -15.88
N GLY A 27 5.41 -5.65 -16.19
CA GLY A 27 6.49 -6.45 -15.61
C GLY A 27 6.97 -5.93 -14.24
N LEU A 28 7.97 -6.63 -13.69
CA LEU A 28 8.54 -6.33 -12.37
C LEU A 28 9.07 -4.90 -12.21
N LEU A 29 9.60 -4.30 -13.29
CA LEU A 29 10.08 -2.92 -13.26
C LEU A 29 8.96 -1.92 -12.95
N ALA A 30 7.76 -2.13 -13.49
CA ALA A 30 6.60 -1.31 -13.16
C ALA A 30 6.23 -1.46 -11.68
N GLY A 31 6.25 -2.70 -11.16
CA GLY A 31 6.09 -2.96 -9.73
C GLY A 31 7.09 -2.20 -8.86
N LEU A 32 8.37 -2.14 -9.26
CA LEU A 32 9.42 -1.42 -8.55
C LEU A 32 9.19 0.09 -8.63
N SER A 33 8.78 0.60 -9.79
CA SER A 33 8.42 2.00 -9.96
C SER A 33 7.23 2.40 -9.08
N ILE A 34 6.20 1.57 -9.01
CA ILE A 34 5.05 1.77 -8.10
C ILE A 34 5.52 1.80 -6.65
N LEU A 35 6.39 0.87 -6.24
CA LEU A 35 6.93 0.83 -4.88
C LEU A 35 7.68 2.11 -4.52
N ILE A 36 8.57 2.57 -5.40
CA ILE A 36 9.39 3.77 -5.17
C ILE A 36 8.49 5.01 -5.10
N MET A 37 7.62 5.20 -6.10
CA MET A 37 6.77 6.38 -6.18
C MET A 37 5.68 6.40 -5.11
N GLY A 38 5.13 5.23 -4.79
CA GLY A 38 4.23 5.05 -3.65
C GLY A 38 4.92 5.35 -2.33
N GLY A 39 6.14 4.87 -2.12
CA GLY A 39 6.95 5.18 -0.94
C GLY A 39 7.22 6.68 -0.80
N LEU A 40 7.58 7.36 -1.88
CA LEU A 40 7.73 8.82 -1.91
C LEU A 40 6.40 9.53 -1.58
N GLY A 41 5.30 9.04 -2.13
CA GLY A 41 3.96 9.60 -1.86
C GLY A 41 3.52 9.46 -0.41
N MET A 42 3.85 8.34 0.23
CA MET A 42 3.62 8.15 1.67
C MET A 42 4.57 8.96 2.55
N SER A 43 5.77 9.29 2.06
CA SER A 43 6.76 10.07 2.80
C SER A 43 6.49 11.57 2.80
N ALA A 44 5.65 12.05 1.89
CA ALA A 44 5.24 13.46 1.86
C ALA A 44 4.55 13.85 3.18
N PRO A 45 4.71 15.11 3.65
CA PRO A 45 4.16 15.57 4.92
C PRO A 45 2.65 15.86 4.81
N VAL A 46 1.88 14.87 4.37
CA VAL A 46 0.42 14.89 4.23
C VAL A 46 -0.16 13.70 4.98
N GLN A 47 -1.42 13.82 5.39
CA GLN A 47 -2.06 12.83 6.25
C GLN A 47 -2.17 11.47 5.54
N GLY A 48 -1.36 10.50 5.98
CA GLY A 48 -1.34 9.15 5.43
C GLY A 48 -0.98 9.08 3.94
N GLY A 49 -0.23 10.04 3.39
CA GLY A 49 0.10 10.06 1.96
C GLY A 49 -1.10 10.31 1.03
N PHE A 50 -2.26 10.71 1.58
CA PHE A 50 -3.48 10.90 0.81
C PHE A 50 -3.30 12.00 -0.26
N GLY A 51 -3.79 11.74 -1.47
CA GLY A 51 -3.53 12.59 -2.65
C GLY A 51 -2.15 12.34 -3.26
N THR A 52 -1.05 12.62 -2.54
CA THR A 52 0.31 12.52 -3.09
C THR A 52 0.65 11.10 -3.56
N TYR A 53 0.26 10.07 -2.81
CA TYR A 53 0.39 8.68 -3.23
C TYR A 53 -0.31 8.41 -4.57
N HIS A 54 -1.56 8.88 -4.69
CA HIS A 54 -2.41 8.62 -5.86
C HIS A 54 -1.86 9.32 -7.10
N ILE A 55 -1.37 10.55 -6.94
CA ILE A 55 -0.74 11.32 -8.02
C ILE A 55 0.53 10.61 -8.48
N LEU A 56 1.47 10.30 -7.57
CA LEU A 56 2.75 9.73 -7.96
C LEU A 56 2.65 8.32 -8.55
N VAL A 57 1.80 7.45 -7.98
CA VAL A 57 1.55 6.11 -8.53
C VAL A 57 0.79 6.19 -9.86
N GLY A 58 -0.21 7.07 -9.96
CA GLY A 58 -0.93 7.30 -11.22
C GLY A 58 -0.01 7.82 -12.33
N SER A 59 0.82 8.82 -12.04
CA SER A 59 1.77 9.40 -12.99
C SER A 59 2.83 8.39 -13.44
N VAL A 60 3.39 7.58 -12.53
CA VAL A 60 4.42 6.60 -12.92
C VAL A 60 3.86 5.49 -13.79
N LEU A 61 2.60 5.08 -13.55
CA LEU A 61 1.90 4.15 -14.43
C LEU A 61 1.62 4.73 -15.82
N GLY A 62 1.45 6.05 -15.92
CA GLY A 62 1.38 6.76 -17.19
C GLY A 62 2.63 6.55 -18.06
N LEU A 63 3.82 6.41 -17.46
CA LEU A 63 5.05 6.11 -18.19
C LEU A 63 5.06 4.70 -18.80
N TYR A 64 4.21 3.81 -18.29
CA TYR A 64 4.01 2.46 -18.80
C TYR A 64 2.80 2.34 -19.74
N GLY A 65 2.21 3.46 -20.16
CA GLY A 65 1.09 3.48 -21.11
C GLY A 65 -0.29 3.25 -20.47
N VAL A 66 -0.38 3.26 -19.14
CA VAL A 66 -1.68 3.19 -18.44
C VAL A 66 -2.32 4.57 -18.48
N VAL A 67 -3.57 4.64 -18.93
CA VAL A 67 -4.32 5.90 -18.94
C VAL A 67 -4.52 6.43 -17.52
N GLU A 68 -4.47 7.75 -17.38
CA GLU A 68 -4.45 8.45 -16.08
C GLU A 68 -5.57 7.97 -15.14
N LYS A 69 -6.81 7.89 -15.63
CA LYS A 69 -7.97 7.41 -14.87
C LYS A 69 -7.73 6.03 -14.23
N ASP A 70 -7.12 5.11 -14.97
CA ASP A 70 -6.88 3.75 -14.50
C ASP A 70 -5.67 3.68 -13.57
N GLY A 71 -4.67 4.55 -13.76
CA GLY A 71 -3.57 4.73 -12.81
C GLY A 71 -4.06 5.22 -11.44
N TYR A 72 -4.96 6.22 -11.39
CA TYR A 72 -5.57 6.67 -10.14
C TYR A 72 -6.46 5.60 -9.50
N PHE A 73 -7.21 4.86 -10.32
CA PHE A 73 -8.03 3.74 -9.82
C PHE A 73 -7.15 2.65 -9.20
N PHE A 74 -6.06 2.27 -9.87
CA PHE A 74 -5.08 1.32 -9.36
C PHE A 74 -4.46 1.80 -8.03
N ALA A 75 -3.99 3.04 -7.97
CA ALA A 75 -3.43 3.60 -6.73
C ALA A 75 -4.44 3.59 -5.59
N THR A 76 -5.71 3.89 -5.90
CA THR A 76 -6.81 3.85 -4.93
C THR A 76 -7.07 2.43 -4.44
N LEU A 77 -7.06 1.43 -5.33
CA LEU A 77 -7.22 0.03 -4.93
C LEU A 77 -6.13 -0.43 -3.95
N ILE A 78 -4.86 -0.13 -4.22
CA ILE A 78 -3.77 -0.49 -3.29
C ILE A 78 -3.96 0.23 -1.95
N HIS A 79 -4.07 1.55 -1.98
CA HIS A 79 -4.08 2.36 -0.76
C HIS A 79 -5.32 2.07 0.12
N SER A 80 -6.50 1.92 -0.49
CA SER A 80 -7.73 1.57 0.24
C SER A 80 -7.69 0.16 0.80
N SER A 81 -7.16 -0.83 0.06
CA SER A 81 -7.02 -2.20 0.56
C SER A 81 -6.09 -2.27 1.76
N GLN A 82 -4.95 -1.57 1.71
CA GLN A 82 -4.04 -1.48 2.85
C GLN A 82 -4.69 -0.78 4.05
N THR A 83 -5.38 0.34 3.82
CA THR A 83 -6.08 1.08 4.88
C THR A 83 -7.14 0.22 5.55
N LEU A 84 -7.94 -0.50 4.75
CA LEU A 84 -8.97 -1.41 5.24
C LEU A 84 -8.36 -2.55 6.07
N ALA A 85 -7.25 -3.14 5.61
CA ALA A 85 -6.54 -4.17 6.36
C ALA A 85 -6.05 -3.64 7.72
N ILE A 86 -5.47 -2.43 7.76
CA ILE A 86 -5.01 -1.80 9.01
C ILE A 86 -6.19 -1.56 9.96
N LEU A 87 -7.34 -1.09 9.45
CA LEU A 87 -8.53 -0.86 10.27
C LEU A 87 -9.07 -2.17 10.86
N ILE A 88 -9.14 -3.24 10.07
CA ILE A 88 -9.64 -4.54 10.51
C ILE A 88 -8.69 -5.17 11.54
N PHE A 89 -7.42 -5.40 11.16
CA PHE A 89 -6.47 -6.09 12.04
C PHE A 89 -6.08 -5.25 13.24
N GLY A 90 -5.88 -3.94 13.03
CA GLY A 90 -5.62 -2.99 14.11
C GLY A 90 -6.80 -2.87 15.06
N GLY A 91 -8.02 -2.78 14.53
CA GLY A 91 -9.24 -2.75 15.34
C GLY A 91 -9.44 -4.02 16.17
N VAL A 92 -9.28 -5.19 15.57
CA VAL A 92 -9.33 -6.48 16.27
C VAL A 92 -8.26 -6.56 17.37
N SER A 93 -7.01 -6.20 17.05
CA SER A 93 -5.91 -6.16 18.01
C SER A 93 -6.20 -5.21 19.18
N PHE A 94 -6.79 -4.05 18.90
CA PHE A 94 -7.16 -3.07 19.91
C PHE A 94 -8.24 -3.61 20.84
N ILE A 95 -9.31 -4.21 20.30
CA ILE A 95 -10.37 -4.82 21.10
C ILE A 95 -9.83 -5.94 21.99
N ILE A 96 -8.98 -6.82 21.44
CA ILE A 96 -8.35 -7.89 22.21
C ILE A 96 -7.52 -7.30 23.35
N SER A 97 -6.70 -6.29 23.08
CA SER A 97 -5.87 -5.62 24.08
C SER A 97 -6.68 -5.07 25.26
N LEU A 98 -7.85 -4.48 25.01
CA LEU A 98 -8.76 -3.98 26.06
C LEU A 98 -9.36 -5.10 26.93
N ARG A 99 -9.45 -6.33 26.40
CA ARG A 99 -10.02 -7.49 27.11
C ARG A 99 -8.95 -8.33 27.83
N LEU A 100 -7.67 -8.14 27.52
CA LEU A 100 -6.58 -8.81 28.22
C LEU A 100 -6.44 -8.22 29.63
N LYS A 101 -6.71 -9.04 30.67
CA LYS A 101 -6.43 -8.64 32.06
C LYS A 101 -4.92 -8.46 32.23
N LYS A 102 -4.51 -7.32 32.80
CA LYS A 102 -3.12 -7.08 33.18
C LYS A 102 -2.70 -8.19 34.14
N LYS A 103 -1.73 -9.01 33.75
CA LYS A 103 -1.12 -9.99 34.65
C LYS A 103 -0.36 -9.17 35.71
N ASN A 104 -0.73 -9.26 36.98
CA ASN A 104 0.07 -8.68 38.05
C ASN A 104 1.40 -9.42 38.08
N ILE A 105 2.42 -8.81 37.47
CA ILE A 105 3.80 -9.25 37.61
C ILE A 105 4.22 -8.70 38.97
N ASN A 106 4.15 -9.53 40.01
CA ASN A 106 4.79 -9.24 41.28
C ASN A 106 6.29 -9.34 41.02
N VAL A 107 6.94 -8.17 40.92
CA VAL A 107 8.40 -8.02 40.94
C VAL A 107 8.84 -7.79 42.37
#